data_AF-Q8RY73-F1
#
_entry.id   AF-Q8RY73-F1
#
_cell.length_a   1.000
_cell.length_b   1.000
_cell.length_c   1.000
_cell.angle_alpha   90.00
_cell.angle_beta   90.00
_cell.angle_gamma   90.00
#
_symmetry.space_group_name_H-M   'P 1'
#
loop_
_entity.id
_entity.type
_entity.pdbx_description
1 polymer ?
#
loop_
_entity_poly.entity_id
_entity_poly.type
_entity_poly.pdbx_seq_one_letter_code
_entity_poly.pdbx_strand_id
1 'polypeptide(L)'
;MDSPPKKNPMDDLFGEDSDNDSRSSRSKSSSSGNASSSSSSSSSSSSSSSAAGGDGEGDGGGADSGSASDSGSGSSGGKEEHGDDKVESYRSNDNGESGVYPYEEEEEEEEDEKDLFGSDNEEYTKTPAISTYSIPVLPAGWSNDNHGGRGGMGRGRWSNGRGGPGLLPRPGPYPGRGGNRGGFGGRYQNYQRDERFVSELKLSKSKETLARKQTNFQEPCELTCYSRVEGGEVIYDDQGLRLFKRHIGEEIGADLNQGYDTFIEKKDLGSEGFGDLLGSIRAKNISLDNIHFVTFRNNLNKILGAAYNRHEPWEMGVHKRNGTIYLDVHKLPERPQSDLDRRRCYWGYCFESLATEDPGRAYGEEIHHVDANVEFCSVVRTKLGAHRVMMGAEMDCCDVSDKGKRFYVELKTTRELDDRTVDRFEREKLLKFWIQSFVAGVPYIVVGFRDDGGRLVRTERLTTRDIAHRARLKNYWQGGVCLAFADEVLCWLYGTVKENEDYILQFVHPFMRLELLQAQSCPDAITNHVHLLQNPASPPPPPQ
;
A
#
# COMPACT_ATOMS: atom_id res chain seq x y z
N MET A 1 -6.34 -30.14 16.79
CA MET A 1 -5.00 -29.58 17.03
C MET A 1 -5.03 -28.23 16.37
N ASP A 2 -5.49 -27.22 17.11
CA ASP A 2 -5.92 -25.95 16.51
C ASP A 2 -4.71 -25.05 16.30
N SER A 3 -4.27 -24.99 15.04
CA SER A 3 -3.31 -24.01 14.56
C SER A 3 -3.95 -22.61 14.59
N PRO A 4 -3.22 -21.55 15.00
CA PRO A 4 -3.79 -20.21 15.11
C PRO A 4 -4.04 -19.61 13.71
N PRO A 5 -5.02 -18.69 13.58
CA PRO A 5 -5.39 -18.08 12.30
C PRO A 5 -4.27 -17.14 11.79
N LYS A 6 -3.89 -17.29 10.52
CA LYS A 6 -2.88 -16.47 9.81
C LYS A 6 -3.60 -15.47 8.86
N LYS A 7 -3.19 -14.19 8.81
CA LYS A 7 -3.92 -13.02 8.24
C LYS A 7 -3.17 -12.30 7.07
N ASN A 8 -3.94 -11.59 6.24
CA ASN A 8 -3.79 -11.26 4.79
C ASN A 8 -2.76 -10.22 4.29
N PRO A 9 -2.24 -10.35 3.04
CA PRO A 9 -1.22 -9.50 2.41
C PRO A 9 -1.73 -8.41 1.44
N MET A 10 -3.05 -8.26 1.20
CA MET A 10 -3.58 -7.27 0.24
C MET A 10 -3.94 -5.90 0.87
N ASP A 11 -4.10 -5.82 2.19
CA ASP A 11 -4.43 -4.57 2.90
C ASP A 11 -3.20 -3.74 3.34
N ASP A 12 -1.99 -4.28 3.17
CA ASP A 12 -0.72 -3.79 3.76
C ASP A 12 -0.20 -2.42 3.24
N LEU A 13 -1.00 -1.66 2.48
CA LEU A 13 -0.70 -0.27 2.15
C LEU A 13 -1.95 0.62 2.03
N PHE A 14 -3.14 0.03 1.88
CA PHE A 14 -4.40 0.72 1.59
C PHE A 14 -5.51 0.48 2.61
N GLY A 15 -5.33 -0.48 3.52
CA GLY A 15 -6.21 -0.66 4.67
C GLY A 15 -6.22 0.60 5.54
N GLU A 16 -7.39 0.96 6.07
CA GLU A 16 -7.53 2.13 6.93
C GLU A 16 -6.55 2.06 8.11
N ASP A 17 -5.51 2.88 8.07
CA ASP A 17 -4.70 3.20 9.24
C ASP A 17 -5.65 3.52 10.39
N SER A 18 -5.56 2.73 11.46
CA SER A 18 -6.30 3.01 12.67
C SER A 18 -5.87 4.38 13.17
N ASP A 19 -6.67 5.41 12.90
CA ASP A 19 -6.56 6.74 13.49
C ASP A 19 -6.79 6.64 15.01
N ASN A 20 -5.79 6.13 15.72
CA ASN A 20 -5.74 6.16 17.17
C ASN A 20 -4.95 7.40 17.57
N ASP A 21 -5.63 8.55 17.56
CA ASP A 21 -5.18 9.78 18.22
C ASP A 21 -5.11 9.54 19.73
N SER A 22 -4.05 8.87 20.17
CA SER A 22 -3.68 8.85 21.58
C SER A 22 -3.24 10.25 21.97
N ARG A 23 -4.14 10.95 22.68
CA ARG A 23 -3.87 12.23 23.36
C ARG A 23 -2.59 12.09 24.20
N SER A 24 -1.47 12.57 23.69
CA SER A 24 -0.26 12.75 24.50
C SER A 24 -0.45 13.95 25.41
N SER A 25 -1.01 13.70 26.60
CA SER A 25 -0.95 14.64 27.72
C SER A 25 0.51 14.77 28.17
N ARG A 26 1.20 15.79 27.65
CA ARG A 26 2.47 16.28 28.20
C ARG A 26 2.21 16.90 29.59
N SER A 27 2.20 16.08 30.64
CA SER A 27 2.37 16.55 32.01
C SER A 27 3.87 16.70 32.30
N LYS A 28 4.23 17.93 32.68
CA LYS A 28 5.59 18.36 33.02
C LYS A 28 6.06 17.60 34.27
N SER A 29 7.18 16.89 34.16
CA SER A 29 7.91 16.36 35.31
C SER A 29 8.77 17.46 35.92
N SER A 30 8.44 17.84 37.16
CA SER A 30 9.33 18.57 38.06
C SER A 30 10.01 17.58 39.00
N SER A 31 11.33 17.66 39.03
CA SER A 31 12.29 16.83 39.75
C SER A 31 12.33 17.08 41.26
N SER A 32 12.25 15.99 42.04
CA SER A 32 12.84 15.79 43.38
C SER A 32 12.52 14.34 43.75
N GLY A 33 13.36 13.47 44.27
CA GLY A 33 14.69 13.52 44.87
C GLY A 33 14.79 12.20 45.65
N ASN A 34 15.88 11.46 45.45
CA ASN A 34 16.13 10.12 45.99
C ASN A 34 15.82 9.93 47.48
N ALA A 35 15.30 8.75 47.86
CA ALA A 35 15.82 7.96 48.99
C ALA A 35 15.31 6.51 48.93
N SER A 36 16.27 5.60 48.99
CA SER A 36 16.20 4.14 49.00
C SER A 36 15.85 3.56 50.38
N SER A 37 15.08 2.45 50.43
CA SER A 37 15.32 1.36 51.40
C SER A 37 14.53 0.09 51.07
N SER A 38 15.28 -1.01 51.12
CA SER A 38 14.99 -2.43 50.92
C SER A 38 14.29 -3.15 52.08
N SER A 39 13.52 -4.22 51.78
CA SER A 39 13.34 -5.48 52.58
C SER A 39 12.06 -6.21 52.10
N SER A 40 12.10 -7.32 51.36
CA SER A 40 12.31 -8.73 51.77
C SER A 40 11.04 -9.54 52.10
N SER A 41 10.79 -10.56 51.25
CA SER A 41 10.43 -11.98 51.54
C SER A 41 9.04 -12.43 52.06
N SER A 42 8.60 -13.54 51.42
CA SER A 42 7.86 -14.72 51.94
C SER A 42 6.35 -14.56 52.23
N SER A 43 5.42 -15.52 52.09
CA SER A 43 5.19 -16.81 51.40
C SER A 43 3.89 -17.39 52.02
N SER A 44 3.27 -18.43 51.41
CA SER A 44 2.12 -19.26 51.90
C SER A 44 0.71 -18.78 51.49
N SER A 45 -0.34 -19.58 51.22
CA SER A 45 -0.62 -20.93 50.67
C SER A 45 -2.04 -21.33 51.15
N SER A 46 -2.74 -22.24 50.44
CA SER A 46 -3.95 -23.03 50.85
C SER A 46 -5.32 -22.31 50.77
N SER A 47 -6.47 -22.90 50.39
CA SER A 47 -6.87 -24.26 49.95
C SER A 47 -8.41 -24.31 49.71
N SER A 48 -8.89 -25.19 48.80
CA SER A 48 -10.13 -26.05 48.83
C SER A 48 -11.54 -25.38 48.97
N SER A 49 -12.69 -25.87 48.44
CA SER A 49 -13.17 -27.17 47.94
C SER A 49 -14.65 -27.09 47.44
N SER A 50 -14.96 -27.80 46.34
CA SER A 50 -16.15 -28.64 45.99
C SER A 50 -17.55 -28.42 46.64
N ALA A 51 -18.63 -28.47 45.82
CA ALA A 51 -19.49 -29.66 45.59
C ALA A 51 -20.85 -29.32 44.91
N ALA A 52 -21.45 -30.35 44.32
CA ALA A 52 -22.48 -30.37 43.28
C ALA A 52 -23.94 -30.52 43.78
N GLY A 53 -24.90 -30.37 42.86
CA GLY A 53 -26.17 -31.14 42.89
C GLY A 53 -27.45 -30.43 42.43
N GLY A 54 -28.12 -31.00 41.41
CA GLY A 54 -29.54 -31.38 41.54
C GLY A 54 -30.59 -30.60 40.73
N ASP A 55 -31.23 -31.34 39.82
CA ASP A 55 -32.33 -31.00 38.89
C ASP A 55 -33.69 -30.64 39.55
N GLY A 56 -34.62 -30.11 38.74
CA GLY A 56 -36.07 -30.18 39.04
C GLY A 56 -36.96 -29.16 38.29
N GLU A 57 -37.74 -29.66 37.33
CA GLU A 57 -38.75 -28.98 36.51
C GLU A 57 -39.98 -28.45 37.30
N GLY A 58 -40.75 -27.53 36.70
CA GLY A 58 -42.08 -27.15 37.20
C GLY A 58 -42.75 -25.98 36.46
N ASP A 59 -43.68 -26.33 35.58
CA ASP A 59 -44.59 -25.51 34.75
C ASP A 59 -45.58 -24.61 35.53
N GLY A 60 -46.19 -23.62 34.84
CA GLY A 60 -47.37 -22.91 35.34
C GLY A 60 -47.57 -21.48 34.82
N GLY A 61 -48.39 -21.32 33.77
CA GLY A 61 -48.74 -20.03 33.16
C GLY A 61 -49.76 -19.16 33.91
N GLY A 62 -50.05 -17.99 33.34
CA GLY A 62 -51.10 -17.08 33.78
C GLY A 62 -51.04 -15.74 33.03
N ALA A 63 -51.97 -15.56 32.10
CA ALA A 63 -52.20 -14.32 31.36
C ALA A 63 -52.99 -13.31 32.21
N ASP A 64 -52.80 -12.01 31.96
CA ASP A 64 -53.90 -11.04 32.13
C ASP A 64 -53.72 -9.80 31.24
N SER A 65 -54.88 -9.35 30.76
CA SER A 65 -55.12 -8.38 29.70
C SER A 65 -55.62 -7.03 30.21
N GLY A 66 -55.45 -5.98 29.40
CA GLY A 66 -56.27 -4.75 29.43
C GLY A 66 -55.49 -3.49 29.07
N SER A 67 -55.97 -2.46 28.37
CA SER A 67 -57.00 -2.24 27.34
C SER A 67 -57.13 -0.70 27.20
N ALA A 68 -57.30 -0.19 25.98
CA ALA A 68 -57.91 1.12 25.62
C ALA A 68 -57.18 2.40 26.10
N SER A 69 -57.18 3.57 25.46
CA SER A 69 -57.72 4.13 24.21
C SER A 69 -57.33 5.62 24.25
N ASP A 70 -56.96 6.27 23.13
CA ASP A 70 -57.64 7.51 22.71
C ASP A 70 -57.29 7.91 21.27
N SER A 71 -58.10 8.82 20.75
CA SER A 71 -58.51 9.03 19.38
C SER A 71 -58.30 10.50 18.96
N GLY A 72 -58.29 10.79 17.65
CA GLY A 72 -58.62 12.14 17.15
C GLY A 72 -57.89 12.63 15.89
N SER A 73 -58.59 12.54 14.74
CA SER A 73 -58.72 13.52 13.62
C SER A 73 -57.55 14.45 13.27
N GLY A 74 -57.12 14.66 12.03
CA GLY A 74 -57.81 14.71 10.74
C GLY A 74 -57.26 15.94 9.98
N SER A 75 -56.94 15.84 8.69
CA SER A 75 -56.61 17.01 7.85
C SER A 75 -56.92 16.77 6.38
N SER A 76 -57.71 17.68 5.82
CA SER A 76 -58.06 17.78 4.41
C SER A 76 -58.14 19.25 4.01
N GLY A 77 -57.40 19.63 2.96
CA GLY A 77 -57.85 20.56 1.92
C GLY A 77 -57.59 22.07 2.08
N GLY A 78 -56.96 22.65 1.05
CA GLY A 78 -57.52 23.84 0.39
C GLY A 78 -56.79 25.19 0.53
N LYS A 79 -55.95 25.48 -0.46
CA LYS A 79 -55.52 26.73 -1.13
C LYS A 79 -56.18 28.11 -0.85
N GLU A 80 -55.37 29.14 -1.20
CA GLU A 80 -55.65 30.56 -1.57
C GLU A 80 -55.87 31.55 -0.40
N GLU A 81 -55.44 32.82 -0.38
CA GLU A 81 -54.62 33.71 -1.21
C GLU A 81 -54.38 35.02 -0.38
N HIS A 82 -53.31 35.77 -0.71
CA HIS A 82 -53.12 37.24 -0.54
C HIS A 82 -53.11 37.97 0.83
N GLY A 83 -52.11 38.84 0.98
CA GLY A 83 -52.18 40.04 1.85
C GLY A 83 -50.80 40.59 2.28
N ASP A 84 -50.30 41.59 1.55
CA ASP A 84 -49.11 42.39 1.84
C ASP A 84 -49.11 43.05 3.24
N ASP A 85 -47.93 43.21 3.85
CA ASP A 85 -47.57 44.49 4.49
C ASP A 85 -46.05 44.63 4.73
N LYS A 86 -45.58 45.84 4.46
CA LYS A 86 -44.19 46.26 4.22
C LYS A 86 -43.78 47.25 5.31
N VAL A 87 -42.71 47.00 6.07
CA VAL A 87 -42.02 48.08 6.81
C VAL A 87 -40.50 47.82 6.86
N GLU A 88 -39.76 48.73 6.24
CA GLU A 88 -38.30 48.86 6.31
C GLU A 88 -37.87 49.31 7.72
N SER A 89 -36.62 49.01 8.15
CA SER A 89 -35.56 50.03 8.15
C SER A 89 -34.38 49.82 9.12
N TYR A 90 -33.22 50.26 8.61
CA TYR A 90 -32.00 50.77 9.26
C TYR A 90 -30.84 49.81 9.65
N ARG A 91 -29.74 50.11 8.93
CA ARG A 91 -28.39 49.55 8.90
C ARG A 91 -27.56 49.88 10.15
N SER A 92 -26.56 49.05 10.43
CA SER A 92 -25.19 49.52 10.76
C SER A 92 -24.16 48.45 10.39
N ASN A 93 -23.22 48.84 9.53
CA ASN A 93 -22.05 48.09 9.08
C ASN A 93 -21.09 47.80 10.24
N ASP A 94 -20.47 46.62 10.24
CA ASP A 94 -19.05 46.53 10.57
C ASP A 94 -18.35 45.54 9.61
N ASN A 95 -17.19 45.97 9.11
CA ASN A 95 -16.44 45.36 8.02
C ASN A 95 -15.55 44.22 8.54
N GLY A 96 -15.68 43.04 7.95
CA GLY A 96 -14.74 41.93 8.07
C GLY A 96 -14.60 41.26 6.70
N GLU A 97 -13.64 41.76 5.92
CA GLU A 97 -13.33 41.41 4.54
C GLU A 97 -12.98 39.92 4.39
N SER A 98 -13.92 39.13 3.84
CA SER A 98 -13.70 37.77 3.35
C SER A 98 -13.76 37.83 1.82
N GLY A 99 -12.59 37.70 1.18
CA GLY A 99 -12.45 37.72 -0.27
C GLY A 99 -13.09 36.48 -0.90
N VAL A 100 -14.24 36.69 -1.53
CA VAL A 100 -14.85 35.76 -2.49
C VAL A 100 -14.22 36.07 -3.85
N TYR A 101 -13.38 35.16 -4.36
CA TYR A 101 -12.94 35.20 -5.75
C TYR A 101 -14.10 34.75 -6.65
N PRO A 102 -14.40 35.49 -7.73
CA PRO A 102 -15.49 35.16 -8.63
C PRO A 102 -15.13 33.93 -9.46
N TYR A 103 -16.08 33.00 -9.56
CA TYR A 103 -16.07 31.96 -10.60
C TYR A 103 -16.23 32.67 -11.95
N GLU A 104 -15.16 32.69 -12.73
CA GLU A 104 -15.27 32.92 -14.17
C GLU A 104 -15.86 31.65 -14.78
N GLU A 105 -17.00 31.81 -15.46
CA GLU A 105 -17.59 30.79 -16.33
C GLU A 105 -16.61 30.55 -17.49
N GLU A 106 -15.68 29.62 -17.30
CA GLU A 106 -14.94 29.03 -18.42
C GLU A 106 -15.88 28.05 -19.12
N GLU A 107 -16.08 28.30 -20.41
CA GLU A 107 -16.87 27.50 -21.33
C GLU A 107 -16.56 26.00 -21.16
N GLU A 108 -17.60 25.18 -20.92
CA GLU A 108 -17.52 23.73 -20.98
C GLU A 108 -17.13 23.31 -22.41
N GLU A 109 -15.83 23.30 -22.71
CA GLU A 109 -15.31 22.48 -23.80
C GLU A 109 -15.58 21.02 -23.42
N GLU A 110 -16.41 20.34 -24.22
CA GLU A 110 -16.54 18.88 -24.22
C GLU A 110 -15.14 18.27 -24.40
N GLU A 111 -14.41 18.04 -23.31
CA GLU A 111 -13.20 17.25 -23.32
C GLU A 111 -13.60 15.79 -23.55
N ASP A 112 -13.78 15.44 -24.83
CA ASP A 112 -13.68 14.08 -25.34
C ASP A 112 -12.67 13.30 -24.51
N GLU A 113 -13.05 12.11 -24.04
CA GLU A 113 -12.29 11.12 -23.27
C GLU A 113 -10.81 10.96 -23.72
N LYS A 114 -9.97 11.96 -23.41
CA LYS A 114 -8.56 11.98 -23.78
C LYS A 114 -7.85 10.96 -22.90
N ASP A 115 -7.43 9.88 -23.56
CA ASP A 115 -6.46 8.88 -23.12
C ASP A 115 -5.47 9.44 -22.07
N LEU A 116 -5.40 8.77 -20.91
CA LEU A 116 -4.55 9.13 -19.76
C LEU A 116 -3.05 9.20 -20.14
N PHE A 117 -2.65 8.56 -21.23
CA PHE A 117 -1.26 8.36 -21.61
C PHE A 117 -0.91 8.89 -23.01
N GLY A 118 -1.89 9.26 -23.83
CA GLY A 118 -1.71 9.87 -25.14
C GLY A 118 -1.44 8.87 -26.29
N SER A 119 -1.62 9.32 -27.53
CA SER A 119 -1.69 8.48 -28.72
C SER A 119 -0.35 7.89 -29.23
N ASP A 120 0.80 8.12 -28.58
CA ASP A 120 2.14 7.75 -29.07
C ASP A 120 2.64 6.36 -28.61
N ASN A 121 1.77 5.59 -27.98
CA ASN A 121 2.09 4.36 -27.27
C ASN A 121 2.70 3.24 -28.14
N GLU A 122 2.34 3.14 -29.43
CA GLU A 122 2.83 2.07 -30.31
C GLU A 122 4.31 2.20 -30.67
N GLU A 123 4.80 3.41 -30.94
CA GLU A 123 6.22 3.64 -31.28
C GLU A 123 7.12 3.39 -30.07
N TYR A 124 6.61 3.65 -28.87
CA TYR A 124 7.31 3.45 -27.60
C TYR A 124 7.68 1.97 -27.32
N THR A 125 6.92 1.02 -27.88
CA THR A 125 7.22 -0.43 -27.74
C THR A 125 8.53 -0.84 -28.42
N LYS A 126 8.98 -0.08 -29.42
CA LYS A 126 10.17 -0.40 -30.25
C LYS A 126 11.47 0.19 -29.70
N THR A 127 11.42 1.07 -28.71
CA THR A 127 12.64 1.68 -28.16
C THR A 127 13.45 0.69 -27.32
N PRO A 128 14.76 0.51 -27.62
CA PRO A 128 15.64 -0.36 -26.85
C PRO A 128 15.74 0.11 -25.39
N ALA A 129 15.70 -0.86 -24.48
CA ALA A 129 15.68 -0.68 -23.04
C ALA A 129 17.07 -0.37 -22.47
N ILE A 130 17.70 0.72 -22.92
CA ILE A 130 18.99 1.16 -22.37
C ILE A 130 18.73 2.33 -21.42
N SER A 131 18.96 2.09 -20.14
CA SER A 131 18.89 3.12 -19.10
C SER A 131 19.94 4.21 -19.32
N THR A 132 19.56 5.48 -19.10
CA THR A 132 20.49 6.61 -19.09
C THR A 132 21.26 6.73 -17.76
N TYR A 133 20.93 5.91 -16.75
CA TYR A 133 21.61 5.95 -15.47
C TYR A 133 22.83 5.03 -15.48
N SER A 134 23.96 5.56 -15.02
CA SER A 134 25.14 4.75 -14.75
C SER A 134 24.85 3.80 -13.58
N ILE A 135 24.98 2.50 -13.81
CA ILE A 135 24.88 1.48 -12.76
C ILE A 135 25.96 1.79 -11.72
N PRO A 136 25.64 1.97 -10.42
CA PRO A 136 26.65 2.09 -9.39
C PRO A 136 27.45 0.78 -9.31
N VAL A 137 28.70 0.81 -9.78
CA VAL A 137 29.62 -0.32 -9.69
C VAL A 137 30.00 -0.51 -8.22
N LEU A 138 29.63 -1.65 -7.63
CA LEU A 138 30.09 -2.03 -6.29
C LEU A 138 31.63 -2.11 -6.28
N PRO A 139 32.32 -1.68 -5.21
CA PRO A 139 33.76 -1.90 -5.07
C PRO A 139 34.07 -3.40 -5.16
N ALA A 140 34.94 -3.80 -6.08
CA ALA A 140 35.40 -5.19 -6.18
C ALA A 140 36.18 -5.55 -4.90
N GLY A 141 35.67 -6.49 -4.09
CA GLY A 141 36.39 -6.91 -2.89
C GLY A 141 35.71 -7.85 -1.88
N TRP A 142 34.48 -8.32 -2.10
CA TRP A 142 33.83 -9.28 -1.20
C TRP A 142 33.73 -10.67 -1.85
N SER A 143 34.84 -11.43 -1.78
CA SER A 143 34.81 -12.89 -1.89
C SER A 143 34.49 -13.44 -0.51
N ASN A 144 33.29 -14.02 -0.34
CA ASN A 144 32.91 -14.75 0.86
C ASN A 144 33.35 -16.22 0.72
N ASP A 145 34.66 -16.44 0.58
CA ASP A 145 35.27 -17.77 0.65
C ASP A 145 35.78 -17.99 2.07
N ASN A 146 34.87 -18.29 3.00
CA ASN A 146 35.24 -18.78 4.32
C ASN A 146 34.66 -20.18 4.56
N HIS A 147 34.99 -21.08 3.64
CA HIS A 147 34.90 -22.53 3.86
C HIS A 147 36.24 -23.07 4.35
N GLY A 148 36.28 -23.44 5.64
CA GLY A 148 36.85 -24.70 6.11
C GLY A 148 38.35 -24.97 5.92
N GLY A 149 39.08 -24.92 7.04
CA GLY A 149 39.84 -26.10 7.46
C GLY A 149 41.35 -26.15 7.14
N ARG A 150 42.13 -26.16 8.23
CA ARG A 150 43.40 -26.89 8.44
C ARG A 150 44.63 -26.53 7.57
N GLY A 151 45.57 -25.84 8.23
CA GLY A 151 46.89 -26.43 8.49
C GLY A 151 48.10 -25.76 7.85
N GLY A 152 49.15 -25.54 8.67
CA GLY A 152 50.54 -25.56 8.18
C GLY A 152 51.37 -24.29 8.39
N MET A 153 52.20 -24.29 9.44
CA MET A 153 53.26 -23.31 9.69
C MET A 153 54.40 -23.39 8.65
N GLY A 154 55.02 -22.26 8.31
CA GLY A 154 56.30 -22.22 7.59
C GLY A 154 56.94 -20.83 7.58
N ARG A 155 57.99 -20.64 8.40
CA ARG A 155 58.86 -19.44 8.45
C ARG A 155 59.89 -19.45 7.31
N GLY A 156 60.21 -18.28 6.75
CA GLY A 156 61.40 -18.05 5.91
C GLY A 156 61.78 -16.57 5.84
N ARG A 157 63.05 -16.25 6.12
CA ARG A 157 63.68 -14.92 6.33
C ARG A 157 64.80 -14.73 5.28
N TRP A 158 65.30 -13.49 5.08
CA TRP A 158 66.59 -13.02 4.46
C TRP A 158 66.35 -12.05 3.26
N SER A 159 67.12 -10.98 2.94
CA SER A 159 68.31 -10.29 3.49
C SER A 159 68.47 -8.86 2.91
N ASN A 160 69.46 -8.12 3.43
CA ASN A 160 69.84 -6.69 3.35
C ASN A 160 70.33 -6.07 2.02
N GLY A 161 70.34 -4.72 1.97
CA GLY A 161 71.38 -3.86 1.32
C GLY A 161 71.08 -2.34 1.50
N ARG A 162 71.63 -1.59 2.46
CA ARG A 162 72.92 -0.84 2.60
C ARG A 162 73.09 0.48 1.78
N GLY A 163 73.24 1.61 2.51
CA GLY A 163 73.92 2.88 2.14
C GLY A 163 72.98 4.09 2.02
N GLY A 164 73.13 5.28 2.62
CA GLY A 164 74.09 5.99 3.50
C GLY A 164 73.65 7.50 3.56
N PRO A 165 73.90 8.29 4.63
CA PRO A 165 73.13 9.51 4.96
C PRO A 165 73.86 10.88 4.75
N GLY A 166 73.10 11.99 4.67
CA GLY A 166 73.64 13.37 4.65
C GLY A 166 72.66 14.49 5.07
N LEU A 167 72.94 15.11 6.23
CA LEU A 167 72.95 16.55 6.57
C LEU A 167 71.69 17.47 6.43
N LEU A 168 70.95 17.67 7.54
CA LEU A 168 70.62 18.89 8.36
C LEU A 168 70.49 20.34 7.72
N PRO A 169 69.93 21.40 8.40
CA PRO A 169 68.50 21.72 8.65
C PRO A 169 68.11 23.26 8.71
N ARG A 170 66.86 23.60 9.12
CA ARG A 170 66.40 24.77 9.96
C ARG A 170 66.11 26.19 9.31
N PRO A 171 65.40 27.15 9.97
CA PRO A 171 64.01 27.20 10.54
C PRO A 171 63.29 28.61 10.58
N GLY A 172 61.99 28.72 10.96
CA GLY A 172 61.45 29.96 11.60
C GLY A 172 59.91 30.22 11.56
N PRO A 173 59.29 30.90 12.57
CA PRO A 173 57.97 30.54 13.14
C PRO A 173 56.91 31.67 13.36
N TYR A 174 55.64 31.31 13.61
CA TYR A 174 54.62 32.12 14.32
C TYR A 174 53.59 31.21 15.04
N PRO A 175 53.29 31.43 16.34
CA PRO A 175 52.03 30.98 16.96
C PRO A 175 51.29 32.10 17.72
N GLY A 176 49.95 32.09 17.66
CA GLY A 176 49.06 33.02 18.39
C GLY A 176 47.76 32.36 18.88
N ARG A 177 47.58 32.38 20.21
CA ARG A 177 46.39 32.14 21.07
C ARG A 177 45.03 32.42 20.41
N GLY A 178 43.88 31.81 20.74
CA GLY A 178 43.43 31.05 21.91
C GLY A 178 41.93 31.33 22.14
N GLY A 179 41.12 30.35 22.59
CA GLY A 179 39.74 30.59 23.03
C GLY A 179 38.78 29.40 22.96
N ASN A 180 38.62 28.69 24.08
CA ASN A 180 37.67 27.60 24.33
C ASN A 180 36.18 27.98 24.14
N ARG A 181 35.42 27.16 23.39
CA ARG A 181 34.06 26.62 23.65
C ARG A 181 33.93 25.39 22.72
N GLY A 182 33.75 24.14 23.14
CA GLY A 182 32.79 23.61 24.11
C GLY A 182 31.49 23.24 23.38
N GLY A 183 31.34 21.99 22.90
CA GLY A 183 30.02 21.42 22.59
C GLY A 183 29.89 20.62 21.28
N PHE A 184 29.31 19.41 21.43
CA PHE A 184 28.72 18.54 20.40
C PHE A 184 29.64 17.58 19.63
N GLY A 185 30.16 16.58 20.34
CA GLY A 185 30.39 15.26 19.77
C GLY A 185 29.04 14.62 19.41
N GLY A 186 28.75 14.54 18.11
CA GLY A 186 27.57 13.87 17.57
C GLY A 186 27.69 12.36 17.75
N ARG A 187 26.79 11.79 18.57
CA ARG A 187 26.49 10.35 18.58
C ARG A 187 25.89 9.96 17.23
N TYR A 188 26.72 9.64 16.25
CA TYR A 188 26.25 8.81 15.13
C TYR A 188 26.31 7.36 15.62
N GLN A 189 25.12 6.81 15.91
CA GLN A 189 24.94 5.39 16.13
C GLN A 189 25.59 4.65 14.95
N ASN A 190 26.58 3.80 15.26
CA ASN A 190 27.04 2.77 14.33
C ASN A 190 25.83 1.89 14.02
N TYR A 191 25.16 2.12 12.89
CA TYR A 191 24.29 1.13 12.29
C TYR A 191 25.18 -0.09 12.02
N GLN A 192 25.04 -1.14 12.84
CA GLN A 192 25.61 -2.45 12.52
C GLN A 192 25.01 -2.86 11.18
N ARG A 193 25.86 -2.88 10.15
CA ARG A 193 25.49 -3.28 8.80
C ARG A 193 25.09 -4.76 8.88
N ASP A 194 23.88 -5.10 8.41
CA ASP A 194 23.42 -6.49 8.33
C ASP A 194 24.48 -7.31 7.58
N GLU A 195 24.87 -8.47 8.11
CA GLU A 195 25.87 -9.35 7.48
C GLU A 195 25.42 -9.81 6.08
N ARG A 196 24.11 -9.77 5.82
CA ARG A 196 23.49 -10.09 4.53
C ARG A 196 23.49 -8.91 3.56
N PHE A 197 24.02 -7.74 3.92
CA PHE A 197 23.96 -6.54 3.10
C PHE A 197 24.66 -6.71 1.74
N VAL A 198 23.94 -6.43 0.65
CA VAL A 198 24.45 -6.49 -0.72
C VAL A 198 24.65 -5.10 -1.30
N SER A 199 23.60 -4.26 -1.26
CA SER A 199 23.62 -2.91 -1.84
C SER A 199 22.60 -1.98 -1.16
N GLU A 200 22.77 -0.67 -1.30
CA GLU A 200 21.81 0.34 -0.86
C GLU A 200 21.49 1.35 -1.96
N LEU A 201 20.27 1.89 -1.96
CA LEU A 201 19.91 3.09 -2.71
C LEU A 201 19.46 4.17 -1.72
N LYS A 202 20.29 5.20 -1.55
CA LYS A 202 19.96 6.34 -0.66
C LYS A 202 18.94 7.25 -1.33
N LEU A 203 17.97 7.72 -0.55
CA LEU A 203 17.01 8.76 -0.94
C LEU A 203 17.71 10.14 -0.90
N SER A 204 18.74 10.29 -1.72
CA SER A 204 19.71 11.40 -1.71
C SER A 204 19.31 12.56 -2.62
N LYS A 205 18.55 12.28 -3.69
CA LYS A 205 18.10 13.32 -4.61
C LYS A 205 16.98 14.13 -3.97
N SER A 206 17.07 15.44 -4.09
CA SER A 206 16.00 16.33 -3.67
C SER A 206 14.74 16.06 -4.50
N LYS A 207 13.55 16.29 -3.92
CA LYS A 207 12.29 16.22 -4.66
C LYS A 207 12.27 17.21 -5.83
N GLU A 208 12.98 18.34 -5.73
CA GLU A 208 13.15 19.29 -6.84
C GLU A 208 13.91 18.68 -8.02
N THR A 209 14.95 17.88 -7.76
CA THR A 209 15.71 17.19 -8.81
C THR A 209 14.82 16.17 -9.52
N LEU A 210 14.07 15.36 -8.76
CA LEU A 210 13.16 14.36 -9.31
C LEU A 210 11.97 15.00 -10.05
N ALA A 211 11.44 16.12 -9.55
CA ALA A 211 10.32 16.83 -10.17
C ALA A 211 10.65 17.41 -11.56
N ARG A 212 11.93 17.70 -11.82
CA ARG A 212 12.40 18.18 -13.14
C ARG A 212 12.68 17.03 -14.11
N LYS A 213 12.70 15.78 -13.64
CA LYS A 213 13.02 14.62 -14.48
C LYS A 213 11.77 14.19 -15.22
N GLN A 214 11.84 14.21 -16.55
CA GLN A 214 10.84 13.55 -17.38
C GLN A 214 11.12 12.04 -17.38
N THR A 215 10.14 11.27 -16.96
CA THR A 215 10.17 9.82 -16.93
C THR A 215 9.02 9.31 -17.77
N ASN A 216 9.36 8.58 -18.82
CA ASN A 216 8.36 7.98 -19.70
C ASN A 216 7.68 6.82 -18.97
N PHE A 217 6.36 6.77 -19.07
CA PHE A 217 5.55 5.69 -18.53
C PHE A 217 4.55 5.29 -19.61
N GLN A 218 4.62 4.03 -20.02
CA GLN A 218 3.75 3.49 -21.06
C GLN A 218 2.33 3.32 -20.53
N GLU A 219 1.31 3.63 -21.34
CA GLU A 219 -0.07 3.26 -21.02
C GLU A 219 -0.14 1.76 -20.69
N PRO A 220 -0.63 1.42 -19.50
CA PRO A 220 -0.81 0.03 -19.12
C PRO A 220 -1.85 -0.64 -20.02
N CYS A 221 -1.49 -1.82 -20.54
CA CYS A 221 -2.32 -2.59 -21.46
C CYS A 221 -2.57 -3.98 -20.89
N GLU A 222 -3.83 -4.36 -20.72
CA GLU A 222 -4.22 -5.70 -20.29
C GLU A 222 -3.88 -6.73 -21.37
N LEU A 223 -3.25 -7.84 -20.97
CA LEU A 223 -2.94 -8.97 -21.85
C LEU A 223 -3.82 -10.19 -21.59
N THR A 224 -4.20 -10.40 -20.33
CA THR A 224 -5.10 -11.46 -19.87
C THR A 224 -5.66 -11.08 -18.50
N CYS A 225 -6.58 -11.88 -17.98
CA CYS A 225 -7.10 -11.76 -16.63
C CYS A 225 -7.31 -13.15 -16.02
N TYR A 226 -7.61 -13.19 -14.72
CA TYR A 226 -8.09 -14.38 -14.04
C TYR A 226 -9.04 -14.01 -12.90
N SER A 227 -9.93 -14.95 -12.58
CA SER A 227 -10.92 -14.86 -11.52
C SER A 227 -10.69 -15.96 -10.50
N ARG A 228 -10.58 -15.61 -9.22
CA ARG A 228 -10.66 -16.57 -8.12
C ARG A 228 -12.11 -16.62 -7.64
N VAL A 229 -12.75 -17.76 -7.81
CA VAL A 229 -14.17 -17.94 -7.44
C VAL A 229 -14.34 -18.49 -6.03
N GLU A 230 -15.59 -18.49 -5.58
CA GLU A 230 -15.99 -19.14 -4.33
C GLU A 230 -15.46 -20.59 -4.29
N GLY A 231 -14.88 -20.97 -3.15
CA GLY A 231 -14.19 -22.26 -2.98
C GLY A 231 -12.68 -22.22 -3.29
N GLY A 232 -12.19 -21.17 -3.95
CA GLY A 232 -10.76 -20.89 -4.14
C GLY A 232 -10.17 -21.36 -5.48
N GLU A 233 -11.00 -21.89 -6.39
CA GLU A 233 -10.56 -22.23 -7.75
C GLU A 233 -10.20 -20.96 -8.54
N VAL A 234 -9.14 -21.03 -9.34
CA VAL A 234 -8.72 -19.94 -10.22
C VAL A 234 -8.97 -20.32 -11.66
N ILE A 235 -9.70 -19.46 -12.36
CA ILE A 235 -10.10 -19.63 -13.75
C ILE A 235 -9.57 -18.44 -14.54
N TYR A 236 -8.95 -18.70 -15.70
CA TYR A 236 -8.26 -17.68 -16.51
C TYR A 236 -9.21 -16.93 -17.46
N ASP A 237 -10.24 -16.32 -16.88
CA ASP A 237 -11.25 -15.48 -17.55
C ASP A 237 -11.76 -14.35 -16.63
N ASP A 238 -12.80 -13.62 -17.08
CA ASP A 238 -13.40 -12.48 -16.41
C ASP A 238 -14.70 -12.77 -15.65
N GLN A 239 -15.00 -14.04 -15.30
CA GLN A 239 -16.25 -14.38 -14.63
C GLN A 239 -16.43 -13.74 -13.24
N GLY A 240 -15.33 -13.41 -12.54
CA GLY A 240 -15.33 -12.71 -11.25
C GLY A 240 -15.35 -11.18 -11.37
N LEU A 241 -15.36 -10.63 -12.59
CA LEU A 241 -15.36 -9.19 -12.81
C LEU A 241 -16.73 -8.59 -12.49
N ARG A 242 -16.80 -7.81 -11.42
CA ARG A 242 -18.02 -7.10 -11.00
C ARG A 242 -18.31 -5.89 -11.90
N LEU A 243 -19.59 -5.55 -12.07
CA LEU A 243 -20.03 -4.33 -12.73
C LEU A 243 -20.26 -3.21 -11.71
N PHE A 244 -19.85 -1.99 -12.05
CA PHE A 244 -20.04 -0.83 -11.19
C PHE A 244 -21.51 -0.38 -11.14
N LYS A 245 -22.06 -0.20 -9.93
CA LYS A 245 -23.38 0.36 -9.73
C LYS A 245 -23.32 1.88 -9.89
N ARG A 246 -23.72 2.39 -11.06
CA ARG A 246 -23.65 3.83 -11.39
C ARG A 246 -24.39 4.76 -10.42
N HIS A 247 -25.43 4.26 -9.76
CA HIS A 247 -26.27 5.00 -8.81
C HIS A 247 -25.84 4.81 -7.33
N ILE A 248 -24.59 4.46 -7.05
CA ILE A 248 -24.06 4.33 -5.67
C ILE A 248 -24.24 5.60 -4.82
N GLY A 249 -24.40 6.77 -5.44
CA GLY A 249 -24.74 8.01 -4.74
C GLY A 249 -26.15 8.04 -4.12
N GLU A 250 -27.03 7.10 -4.47
CA GLU A 250 -28.37 6.97 -3.90
C GLU A 250 -28.36 6.14 -2.59
N GLU A 251 -27.27 5.40 -2.32
CA GLU A 251 -27.12 4.51 -1.16
C GLU A 251 -26.60 5.25 0.10
N ILE A 252 -26.62 6.58 0.10
CA ILE A 252 -26.19 7.38 1.27
C ILE A 252 -27.11 7.07 2.46
N GLY A 253 -26.50 6.77 3.59
CA GLY A 253 -27.16 6.30 4.80
C GLY A 253 -27.07 4.78 5.02
N ALA A 254 -26.58 4.02 4.04
CA ALA A 254 -26.35 2.58 4.17
C ALA A 254 -25.42 2.24 5.35
N ASP A 255 -25.74 1.17 6.07
CA ASP A 255 -24.95 0.67 7.17
C ASP A 255 -23.94 -0.37 6.67
N LEU A 256 -22.67 0.00 6.59
CA LEU A 256 -21.60 -0.89 6.11
C LEU A 256 -21.29 -2.04 7.10
N ASN A 257 -21.95 -2.08 8.26
CA ASN A 257 -21.90 -3.25 9.15
C ASN A 257 -22.81 -4.39 8.68
N GLN A 258 -23.76 -4.13 7.77
CA GLN A 258 -24.67 -5.14 7.25
C GLN A 258 -23.87 -6.30 6.64
N GLY A 259 -24.12 -7.52 7.12
CA GLY A 259 -23.46 -8.75 6.66
C GLY A 259 -22.17 -9.14 7.42
N TYR A 260 -21.70 -8.33 8.38
CA TYR A 260 -20.43 -8.56 9.09
C TYR A 260 -20.34 -9.94 9.77
N ASP A 261 -21.45 -10.40 10.36
CA ASP A 261 -21.51 -11.68 11.08
C ASP A 261 -21.36 -12.90 10.14
N THR A 262 -21.61 -12.69 8.85
CA THR A 262 -21.45 -13.70 7.78
C THR A 262 -20.19 -13.51 6.93
N PHE A 263 -19.33 -12.56 7.31
CA PHE A 263 -18.13 -12.21 6.53
C PHE A 263 -17.08 -13.32 6.55
N ILE A 264 -16.64 -13.74 5.36
CA ILE A 264 -15.54 -14.68 5.16
C ILE A 264 -14.27 -13.86 4.88
N GLU A 265 -13.35 -13.83 5.86
CA GLU A 265 -12.08 -13.12 5.72
C GLU A 265 -11.24 -13.69 4.57
N LYS A 266 -10.50 -12.80 3.88
CA LYS A 266 -9.48 -13.17 2.91
C LYS A 266 -8.47 -14.09 3.59
N LYS A 267 -7.84 -14.99 2.84
CA LYS A 267 -6.76 -15.87 3.28
C LYS A 267 -5.46 -15.40 2.68
N ASP A 268 -4.39 -15.43 3.46
CA ASP A 268 -3.04 -15.15 2.95
C ASP A 268 -2.54 -16.34 2.14
N LEU A 269 -2.52 -16.19 0.81
CA LEU A 269 -1.98 -17.19 -0.10
C LEU A 269 -0.46 -17.06 -0.27
N GLY A 270 0.16 -16.00 0.26
CA GLY A 270 1.58 -15.71 0.10
C GLY A 270 2.04 -15.85 -1.36
N SER A 271 3.14 -16.58 -1.56
CA SER A 271 3.70 -16.85 -2.88
C SER A 271 2.85 -17.81 -3.74
N GLU A 272 1.91 -18.58 -3.17
CA GLU A 272 1.01 -19.43 -3.97
C GLU A 272 0.10 -18.58 -4.85
N GLY A 273 -0.42 -17.46 -4.32
CA GLY A 273 -1.18 -16.50 -5.10
C GLY A 273 -0.37 -15.90 -6.25
N PHE A 274 0.93 -15.69 -6.06
CA PHE A 274 1.82 -15.27 -7.15
C PHE A 274 1.96 -16.35 -8.23
N GLY A 275 1.88 -17.64 -7.85
CA GLY A 275 1.80 -18.77 -8.76
C GLY A 275 0.63 -18.69 -9.74
N ASP A 276 -0.54 -18.19 -9.30
CA ASP A 276 -1.73 -18.01 -10.14
C ASP A 276 -1.51 -16.95 -11.23
N LEU A 277 -0.92 -15.81 -10.86
CA LEU A 277 -0.48 -14.78 -11.81
C LEU A 277 0.49 -15.37 -12.84
N LEU A 278 1.53 -16.07 -12.37
CA LEU A 278 2.49 -16.71 -13.26
C LEU A 278 1.84 -17.78 -14.14
N GLY A 279 0.83 -18.49 -13.62
CA GLY A 279 0.03 -19.49 -14.34
C GLY A 279 -0.74 -18.89 -15.49
N SER A 280 -1.47 -17.78 -15.25
CA SER A 280 -2.22 -17.06 -16.28
C SER A 280 -1.33 -16.52 -17.41
N ILE A 281 -0.13 -16.01 -17.07
CA ILE A 281 0.89 -15.56 -18.05
C ILE A 281 1.30 -16.71 -18.97
N ARG A 282 1.58 -17.89 -18.41
CA ARG A 282 1.93 -19.09 -19.18
C ARG A 282 0.76 -19.56 -20.04
N ALA A 283 -0.44 -19.64 -19.47
CA ALA A 283 -1.64 -20.12 -20.16
C ALA A 283 -2.00 -19.26 -21.39
N LYS A 284 -1.74 -17.94 -21.32
CA LYS A 284 -1.93 -17.02 -22.44
C LYS A 284 -0.74 -16.93 -23.41
N ASN A 285 0.31 -17.74 -23.20
CA ASN A 285 1.54 -17.73 -24.00
C ASN A 285 2.21 -16.34 -24.09
N ILE A 286 2.18 -15.56 -23.01
CA ILE A 286 2.82 -14.26 -22.95
C ILE A 286 4.34 -14.46 -22.78
N SER A 287 5.14 -14.04 -23.77
CA SER A 287 6.60 -14.13 -23.68
C SER A 287 7.16 -13.16 -22.64
N LEU A 288 8.01 -13.70 -21.76
CA LEU A 288 8.77 -12.94 -20.76
C LEU A 288 10.19 -12.59 -21.22
N ASP A 289 10.62 -12.99 -22.42
CA ASP A 289 12.01 -12.85 -22.90
C ASP A 289 12.51 -11.38 -22.91
N ASN A 290 11.57 -10.45 -23.05
CA ASN A 290 11.83 -9.01 -23.06
C ASN A 290 11.36 -8.30 -21.79
N ILE A 291 10.79 -9.02 -20.83
CA ILE A 291 10.24 -8.43 -19.61
C ILE A 291 11.34 -8.34 -18.55
N HIS A 292 11.45 -7.18 -17.91
CA HIS A 292 12.48 -6.95 -16.90
C HIS A 292 11.96 -7.28 -15.51
N PHE A 293 10.68 -6.99 -15.25
CA PHE A 293 10.05 -7.19 -13.95
C PHE A 293 8.68 -7.88 -14.09
N VAL A 294 8.43 -8.87 -13.23
CA VAL A 294 7.11 -9.50 -13.04
C VAL A 294 6.74 -9.38 -11.57
N THR A 295 5.56 -8.86 -11.25
CA THR A 295 5.16 -8.64 -9.85
C THR A 295 3.66 -8.48 -9.66
N PHE A 296 3.16 -8.49 -8.43
CA PHE A 296 1.87 -7.87 -8.14
C PHE A 296 2.01 -6.35 -8.04
N ARG A 297 0.94 -5.64 -8.41
CA ARG A 297 0.80 -4.18 -8.29
C ARG A 297 1.24 -3.64 -6.92
N ASN A 298 0.99 -4.40 -5.85
CA ASN A 298 1.40 -4.09 -4.47
C ASN A 298 2.87 -3.65 -4.34
N ASN A 299 3.82 -4.35 -4.96
CA ASN A 299 5.24 -4.02 -4.86
C ASN A 299 5.60 -2.74 -5.62
N LEU A 300 4.95 -2.47 -6.75
CA LEU A 300 5.10 -1.19 -7.45
C LEU A 300 4.55 -0.04 -6.59
N ASN A 301 3.42 -0.26 -5.91
CA ASN A 301 2.85 0.73 -5.00
C ASN A 301 3.83 1.11 -3.88
N LYS A 302 4.47 0.11 -3.27
CA LYS A 302 5.53 0.28 -2.25
C LYS A 302 6.73 1.06 -2.78
N ILE A 303 7.22 0.71 -3.99
CA ILE A 303 8.37 1.38 -4.63
C ILE A 303 8.05 2.85 -4.96
N LEU A 304 6.93 3.13 -5.63
CA LEU A 304 6.53 4.50 -5.97
C LEU A 304 6.26 5.33 -4.70
N GLY A 305 5.60 4.72 -3.71
CA GLY A 305 5.23 5.35 -2.44
C GLY A 305 6.44 5.75 -1.59
N ALA A 306 7.55 5.02 -1.65
CA ALA A 306 8.77 5.32 -0.90
C ALA A 306 9.39 6.69 -1.25
N ALA A 307 9.00 7.32 -2.36
CA ALA A 307 9.37 8.72 -2.64
C ALA A 307 8.87 9.69 -1.56
N TYR A 308 7.71 9.43 -0.96
CA TYR A 308 7.06 10.28 0.04
C TYR A 308 6.86 9.60 1.40
N ASN A 309 6.63 8.29 1.44
CA ASN A 309 6.41 7.52 2.66
C ASN A 309 7.63 7.59 3.60
N ARG A 310 7.43 7.95 4.87
CA ARG A 310 8.46 8.00 5.93
C ARG A 310 8.03 7.32 7.23
N HIS A 311 6.99 6.48 7.17
CA HIS A 311 6.36 5.91 8.36
C HIS A 311 6.07 4.42 8.22
N GLU A 312 5.75 3.95 7.01
CA GLU A 312 5.30 2.58 6.76
C GLU A 312 6.46 1.72 6.23
N PRO A 313 6.94 0.73 7.00
CA PRO A 313 7.95 -0.19 6.51
C PRO A 313 7.34 -1.20 5.53
N TRP A 314 8.18 -1.69 4.62
CA TRP A 314 7.81 -2.80 3.75
C TRP A 314 9.01 -3.66 3.40
N GLU A 315 8.71 -4.89 2.99
CA GLU A 315 9.66 -5.87 2.48
C GLU A 315 9.09 -6.53 1.21
N MET A 316 9.97 -6.98 0.31
CA MET A 316 9.62 -7.84 -0.82
C MET A 316 10.79 -8.78 -1.18
N GLY A 317 10.46 -9.97 -1.67
CA GLY A 317 11.42 -10.90 -2.25
C GLY A 317 11.83 -10.45 -3.66
N VAL A 318 13.09 -10.66 -4.03
CA VAL A 318 13.63 -10.28 -5.34
C VAL A 318 14.42 -11.45 -5.91
N HIS A 319 13.90 -12.04 -6.99
CA HIS A 319 14.43 -13.28 -7.57
C HIS A 319 14.64 -13.09 -9.06
N LYS A 320 15.89 -13.17 -9.55
CA LYS A 320 16.16 -13.03 -10.99
C LYS A 320 16.34 -14.39 -11.64
N ARG A 321 15.54 -14.67 -12.67
CA ARG A 321 15.56 -15.92 -13.44
C ARG A 321 15.33 -15.62 -14.92
N ASN A 322 16.17 -16.18 -15.78
CA ASN A 322 16.22 -15.97 -17.23
C ASN A 322 16.17 -14.48 -17.62
N GLY A 323 16.89 -13.62 -16.89
CA GLY A 323 16.93 -12.18 -17.16
C GLY A 323 15.70 -11.38 -16.67
N THR A 324 14.64 -12.04 -16.19
CA THR A 324 13.45 -11.44 -15.58
C THR A 324 13.59 -11.39 -14.07
N ILE A 325 13.30 -10.25 -13.44
CA ILE A 325 13.25 -10.09 -11.98
C ILE A 325 11.80 -10.27 -11.50
N TYR A 326 11.58 -11.28 -10.68
CA TYR A 326 10.33 -11.53 -10.00
C TYR A 326 10.36 -10.84 -8.63
N LEU A 327 9.41 -9.93 -8.40
CA LEU A 327 9.26 -9.26 -7.10
C LEU A 327 8.08 -9.89 -6.36
N ASP A 328 8.38 -10.62 -5.28
CA ASP A 328 7.42 -11.37 -4.47
C ASP A 328 6.94 -10.55 -3.27
N VAL A 329 5.66 -10.62 -2.95
CA VAL A 329 5.08 -9.79 -1.87
C VAL A 329 5.38 -10.44 -0.53
N HIS A 330 6.10 -9.75 0.34
CA HIS A 330 6.28 -10.16 1.73
C HIS A 330 5.37 -9.34 2.64
N LYS A 331 4.61 -10.03 3.49
CA LYS A 331 3.85 -9.41 4.59
C LYS A 331 4.73 -9.33 5.83
N LEU A 332 4.85 -8.13 6.38
CA LEU A 332 5.57 -7.92 7.63
C LEU A 332 4.74 -8.44 8.82
N PRO A 333 5.37 -8.86 9.93
CA PRO A 333 4.64 -9.25 11.12
C PRO A 333 3.85 -8.07 11.69
N GLU A 334 2.53 -8.20 11.75
CA GLU A 334 1.63 -7.20 12.33
C GLU A 334 1.03 -7.70 13.65
N ARG A 335 0.56 -6.74 14.47
CA ARG A 335 -0.22 -7.09 15.67
C ARG A 335 -1.50 -7.83 15.24
N PRO A 336 -1.96 -8.83 16.02
CA PRO A 336 -3.27 -9.41 15.79
C PRO A 336 -4.34 -8.31 15.76
N GLN A 337 -5.08 -8.22 14.67
CA GLN A 337 -6.16 -7.26 14.51
C GLN A 337 -7.30 -7.56 15.50
N SER A 338 -7.81 -6.52 16.16
CA SER A 338 -9.00 -6.61 17.02
C SER A 338 -10.28 -6.79 16.18
N ASP A 339 -11.40 -7.16 16.81
CA ASP A 339 -12.70 -7.21 16.12
C ASP A 339 -13.10 -5.84 15.55
N LEU A 340 -12.72 -4.74 16.22
CA LEU A 340 -12.95 -3.39 15.71
C LEU A 340 -12.13 -3.11 14.44
N ASP A 341 -10.87 -3.57 14.38
CA ASP A 341 -10.04 -3.43 13.19
C ASP A 341 -10.60 -4.29 12.04
N ARG A 342 -11.00 -5.53 12.35
CA ARG A 342 -11.68 -6.43 11.41
C ARG A 342 -12.97 -5.82 10.85
N ARG A 343 -13.78 -5.18 11.70
CA ARG A 343 -15.01 -4.49 11.31
C ARG A 343 -14.75 -3.30 10.40
N ARG A 344 -13.71 -2.52 10.68
CA ARG A 344 -13.30 -1.40 9.81
C ARG A 344 -12.83 -1.88 8.43
N CYS A 345 -12.05 -2.97 8.39
CA CYS A 345 -11.68 -3.62 7.13
C CYS A 345 -12.93 -4.12 6.36
N TYR A 346 -13.88 -4.73 7.07
CA TYR A 346 -15.12 -5.20 6.46
C TYR A 346 -15.94 -4.09 5.80
N TRP A 347 -15.95 -2.87 6.36
CA TRP A 347 -16.65 -1.74 5.73
C TRP A 347 -16.15 -1.44 4.31
N GLY A 348 -14.88 -1.74 4.01
CA GLY A 348 -14.33 -1.73 2.65
C GLY A 348 -15.05 -2.73 1.74
N TYR A 349 -15.02 -4.01 2.12
CA TYR A 349 -15.66 -5.10 1.37
C TYR A 349 -17.19 -4.94 1.22
N CYS A 350 -17.85 -4.43 2.27
CA CYS A 350 -19.27 -4.13 2.24
C CYS A 350 -19.57 -3.00 1.25
N PHE A 351 -18.78 -1.92 1.26
CA PHE A 351 -18.92 -0.84 0.28
C PHE A 351 -18.67 -1.32 -1.15
N GLU A 352 -17.69 -2.19 -1.38
CA GLU A 352 -17.48 -2.79 -2.71
C GLU A 352 -18.70 -3.58 -3.19
N SER A 353 -19.30 -4.36 -2.29
CA SER A 353 -20.52 -5.11 -2.58
C SER A 353 -21.72 -4.19 -2.85
N LEU A 354 -21.81 -3.07 -2.12
CA LEU A 354 -22.87 -2.07 -2.31
C LEU A 354 -22.71 -1.30 -3.63
N ALA A 355 -21.48 -0.98 -3.99
CA ALA A 355 -21.08 -0.21 -5.17
C ALA A 355 -20.95 -1.06 -6.45
N THR A 356 -21.30 -2.35 -6.39
CA THR A 356 -21.32 -3.25 -7.54
C THR A 356 -22.69 -3.87 -7.76
N GLU A 357 -22.98 -4.20 -9.01
CA GLU A 357 -24.18 -4.92 -9.42
C GLU A 357 -23.92 -6.42 -9.27
N ASP A 358 -24.60 -7.05 -8.32
CA ASP A 358 -24.61 -8.50 -8.15
C ASP A 358 -25.97 -9.03 -8.63
N PRO A 359 -26.01 -9.96 -9.61
CA PRO A 359 -27.24 -10.61 -10.04
C PRO A 359 -28.05 -11.22 -8.90
N GLY A 360 -27.40 -11.66 -7.82
CA GLY A 360 -28.04 -12.20 -6.62
C GLY A 360 -28.68 -11.16 -5.70
N ARG A 361 -28.44 -9.86 -5.93
CA ARG A 361 -29.05 -8.74 -5.19
C ARG A 361 -29.96 -7.86 -6.07
N ALA A 362 -30.46 -8.41 -7.17
CA ALA A 362 -31.23 -7.66 -8.16
C ALA A 362 -32.54 -7.06 -7.61
N TYR A 363 -33.07 -7.59 -6.50
CA TYR A 363 -34.33 -7.14 -5.90
C TYR A 363 -34.16 -6.39 -4.58
N GLY A 364 -32.95 -5.86 -4.32
CA GLY A 364 -32.66 -5.09 -3.11
C GLY A 364 -32.44 -5.96 -1.88
N GLU A 365 -31.96 -7.21 -2.07
CA GLU A 365 -31.51 -8.04 -0.98
C GLU A 365 -30.37 -7.38 -0.18
N GLU A 366 -30.40 -7.57 1.13
CA GLU A 366 -29.37 -7.09 2.05
C GLU A 366 -27.99 -7.73 1.75
N ILE A 367 -26.91 -6.98 2.02
CA ILE A 367 -25.54 -7.52 1.85
C ILE A 367 -25.28 -8.59 2.90
N HIS A 368 -24.95 -9.80 2.45
CA HIS A 368 -24.59 -10.92 3.31
C HIS A 368 -23.59 -11.84 2.60
N HIS A 369 -22.89 -12.70 3.35
CA HIS A 369 -21.97 -13.70 2.80
C HIS A 369 -20.88 -13.12 1.88
N VAL A 370 -20.40 -11.91 2.19
CA VAL A 370 -19.28 -11.30 1.47
C VAL A 370 -18.04 -12.16 1.70
N ASP A 371 -17.46 -12.69 0.63
CA ASP A 371 -16.24 -13.49 0.65
C ASP A 371 -15.07 -12.70 0.04
N ALA A 372 -14.15 -12.25 0.90
CA ALA A 372 -12.98 -11.49 0.48
C ALA A 372 -11.90 -12.35 -0.22
N ASN A 373 -12.10 -13.66 -0.33
CA ASN A 373 -11.27 -14.53 -1.16
C ASN A 373 -11.68 -14.50 -2.64
N VAL A 374 -12.90 -14.03 -2.96
CA VAL A 374 -13.33 -13.89 -4.35
C VAL A 374 -12.73 -12.61 -4.92
N GLU A 375 -11.87 -12.75 -5.92
CA GLU A 375 -11.10 -11.64 -6.49
C GLU A 375 -10.99 -11.77 -8.01
N PHE A 376 -10.89 -10.63 -8.69
CA PHE A 376 -10.59 -10.56 -10.11
C PHE A 376 -9.27 -9.80 -10.30
N CYS A 377 -8.38 -10.35 -11.12
CA CYS A 377 -7.06 -9.79 -11.35
C CYS A 377 -6.81 -9.60 -12.86
N SER A 378 -6.51 -8.36 -13.23
CA SER A 378 -6.03 -8.00 -14.56
C SER A 378 -4.51 -8.18 -14.65
N VAL A 379 -4.04 -8.80 -15.73
CA VAL A 379 -2.61 -8.97 -16.01
C VAL A 379 -2.18 -7.92 -17.03
N VAL A 380 -1.46 -6.93 -16.54
CA VAL A 380 -1.20 -5.68 -17.24
C VAL A 380 0.28 -5.55 -17.62
N ARG A 381 0.53 -5.11 -18.84
CA ARG A 381 1.87 -4.76 -19.34
C ARG A 381 2.04 -3.25 -19.37
N THR A 382 3.17 -2.77 -18.86
CA THR A 382 3.60 -1.36 -19.01
C THR A 382 5.13 -1.28 -19.14
N LYS A 383 5.68 -0.08 -19.23
CA LYS A 383 7.10 0.22 -19.25
C LYS A 383 7.36 1.53 -18.51
N LEU A 384 8.17 1.47 -17.45
CA LEU A 384 8.64 2.63 -16.69
C LEU A 384 10.11 2.90 -17.04
N GLY A 385 10.36 4.06 -17.65
CA GLY A 385 11.66 4.40 -18.20
C GLY A 385 12.11 3.34 -19.21
N ALA A 386 13.27 2.73 -18.99
CA ALA A 386 13.77 1.65 -19.85
C ALA A 386 13.15 0.28 -19.58
N HIS A 387 12.48 0.07 -18.44
CA HIS A 387 12.14 -1.27 -17.94
C HIS A 387 10.70 -1.65 -18.25
N ARG A 388 10.52 -2.76 -18.97
CA ARG A 388 9.21 -3.38 -19.21
C ARG A 388 8.77 -4.18 -18.00
N VAL A 389 7.53 -3.96 -17.57
CA VAL A 389 6.94 -4.53 -16.37
C VAL A 389 5.66 -5.27 -16.74
N MET A 390 5.52 -6.49 -16.23
CA MET A 390 4.26 -7.24 -16.19
C MET A 390 3.76 -7.24 -14.76
N MET A 391 2.49 -6.88 -14.54
CA MET A 391 1.90 -6.89 -13.21
C MET A 391 0.55 -7.59 -13.15
N GLY A 392 0.27 -8.25 -12.03
CA GLY A 392 -1.09 -8.58 -11.63
C GLY A 392 -1.68 -7.45 -10.82
N ALA A 393 -2.85 -6.95 -11.21
CA ALA A 393 -3.58 -5.90 -10.54
C ALA A 393 -5.00 -6.40 -10.22
N GLU A 394 -5.30 -6.59 -8.93
CA GLU A 394 -6.66 -6.81 -8.45
C GLU A 394 -7.50 -5.57 -8.81
N MET A 395 -8.62 -5.78 -9.52
CA MET A 395 -9.53 -4.73 -9.94
C MET A 395 -10.89 -4.94 -9.26
N ASP A 396 -11.44 -3.88 -8.69
CA ASP A 396 -12.65 -4.00 -7.87
C ASP A 396 -13.90 -4.24 -8.74
N CYS A 397 -14.06 -3.46 -9.80
CA CYS A 397 -15.14 -3.61 -10.79
C CYS A 397 -14.79 -2.91 -12.12
N CYS A 398 -15.70 -3.01 -13.09
CA CYS A 398 -15.62 -2.27 -14.35
C CYS A 398 -16.93 -1.55 -14.69
N ASP A 399 -16.82 -0.58 -15.59
CA ASP A 399 -17.94 0.04 -16.29
C ASP A 399 -17.61 0.12 -17.79
N VAL A 400 -18.61 0.45 -18.61
CA VAL A 400 -18.52 0.54 -20.06
C VAL A 400 -18.91 1.96 -20.49
N SER A 401 -18.00 2.62 -21.19
CA SER A 401 -18.26 3.94 -21.80
C SER A 401 -19.40 3.89 -22.81
N ASP A 402 -19.93 5.06 -23.16
CA ASP A 402 -20.87 5.24 -24.26
C ASP A 402 -20.35 4.68 -25.61
N LYS A 403 -19.03 4.72 -25.82
CA LYS A 403 -18.33 4.14 -26.97
C LYS A 403 -18.09 2.62 -26.88
N GLY A 404 -18.56 1.95 -25.84
CA GLY A 404 -18.41 0.50 -25.65
C GLY A 404 -17.01 0.08 -25.16
N LYS A 405 -16.13 1.02 -24.82
CA LYS A 405 -14.83 0.72 -24.19
C LYS A 405 -15.04 0.38 -22.72
N ARG A 406 -14.64 -0.83 -22.31
CA ARG A 406 -14.59 -1.27 -20.91
C ARG A 406 -13.44 -0.57 -20.20
N PHE A 407 -13.67 -0.10 -18.98
CA PHE A 407 -12.63 0.44 -18.11
C PHE A 407 -12.86 0.00 -16.67
N TYR A 408 -11.77 -0.12 -15.91
CA TYR A 408 -11.83 -0.47 -14.49
C TYR A 408 -12.18 0.75 -13.63
N VAL A 409 -12.80 0.48 -12.48
CA VAL A 409 -13.08 1.48 -11.45
C VAL A 409 -12.54 0.93 -10.13
N GLU A 410 -11.70 1.70 -9.46
CA GLU A 410 -11.22 1.35 -8.12
C GLU A 410 -12.22 1.88 -7.08
N LEU A 411 -12.54 1.07 -6.08
CA LEU A 411 -13.44 1.40 -4.99
C LEU A 411 -12.63 1.55 -3.71
N LYS A 412 -12.92 2.60 -2.94
CA LYS A 412 -12.21 2.87 -1.68
C LYS A 412 -13.18 3.33 -0.62
N THR A 413 -12.98 2.87 0.61
CA THR A 413 -13.71 3.34 1.78
C THR A 413 -12.77 4.10 2.70
N THR A 414 -13.21 5.24 3.21
CA THR A 414 -12.44 6.03 4.16
C THR A 414 -13.36 6.75 5.14
N ARG A 415 -12.88 7.05 6.35
CA ARG A 415 -13.54 8.00 7.25
C ARG A 415 -13.82 9.34 6.56
N GLU A 416 -15.00 9.91 6.81
CA GLU A 416 -15.36 11.27 6.39
C GLU A 416 -14.37 12.30 6.93
N LEU A 417 -14.15 13.34 6.13
CA LEU A 417 -13.10 14.31 6.37
C LEU A 417 -13.56 15.37 7.36
N ASP A 418 -12.66 15.73 8.27
CA ASP A 418 -12.76 16.91 9.10
C ASP A 418 -11.48 17.74 8.96
N ASP A 419 -11.44 18.94 9.54
CA ASP A 419 -10.30 19.85 9.44
C ASP A 419 -8.97 19.23 9.91
N ARG A 420 -9.02 18.17 10.75
CA ARG A 420 -7.82 17.50 11.27
C ARG A 420 -7.35 16.37 10.37
N THR A 421 -8.26 15.71 9.65
CA THR A 421 -7.94 14.55 8.80
C THR A 421 -7.69 14.92 7.34
N VAL A 422 -8.14 16.10 6.88
CA VAL A 422 -8.05 16.52 5.48
C VAL A 422 -6.61 16.55 4.93
N ASP A 423 -5.63 17.07 5.71
CA ASP A 423 -4.24 17.16 5.24
C ASP A 423 -3.62 15.77 5.05
N ARG A 424 -3.89 14.82 5.95
CA ARG A 424 -3.43 13.44 5.82
C ARG A 424 -4.10 12.74 4.64
N PHE A 425 -5.40 12.96 4.45
CA PHE A 425 -6.13 12.42 3.32
C PHE A 425 -5.51 12.89 1.98
N GLU A 426 -5.27 14.20 1.82
CA GLU A 426 -4.70 14.77 0.60
C GLU A 426 -3.24 14.35 0.37
N ARG A 427 -2.42 14.32 1.43
CA ARG A 427 -0.97 14.04 1.32
C ARG A 427 -0.65 12.56 1.20
N GLU A 428 -1.41 11.70 1.87
CA GLU A 428 -1.06 10.28 2.03
C GLU A 428 -2.09 9.39 1.33
N LYS A 429 -3.37 9.45 1.69
CA LYS A 429 -4.38 8.54 1.10
C LYS A 429 -4.58 8.78 -0.39
N LEU A 430 -4.76 10.02 -0.84
CA LEU A 430 -4.91 10.33 -2.26
C LEU A 430 -3.63 10.00 -3.07
N LEU A 431 -2.44 10.14 -2.47
CA LEU A 431 -1.19 9.71 -3.11
C LEU A 431 -1.20 8.19 -3.33
N LYS A 432 -1.54 7.43 -2.30
CA LYS A 432 -1.66 5.97 -2.38
C LYS A 432 -2.67 5.59 -3.47
N PHE A 433 -3.89 6.15 -3.42
CA PHE A 433 -4.95 5.85 -4.40
C PHE A 433 -4.50 6.15 -5.82
N TRP A 434 -3.90 7.33 -6.04
CA TRP A 434 -3.34 7.70 -7.33
C TRP A 434 -2.28 6.71 -7.81
N ILE A 435 -1.33 6.31 -6.96
CA ILE A 435 -0.29 5.34 -7.33
C ILE A 435 -0.92 4.03 -7.81
N GLN A 436 -1.85 3.48 -7.02
CA GLN A 436 -2.49 2.19 -7.30
C GLN A 436 -3.26 2.19 -8.62
N SER A 437 -4.04 3.24 -8.88
CA SER A 437 -4.83 3.35 -10.10
C SER A 437 -3.97 3.70 -11.31
N PHE A 438 -3.03 4.63 -11.16
CA PHE A 438 -2.18 5.11 -12.27
C PHE A 438 -1.30 4.01 -12.86
N VAL A 439 -0.63 3.20 -12.02
CA VAL A 439 0.31 2.17 -12.52
C VAL A 439 -0.37 1.06 -13.33
N ALA A 440 -1.67 0.85 -13.11
CA ALA A 440 -2.48 -0.15 -13.80
C ALA A 440 -3.44 0.46 -14.84
N GLY A 441 -3.41 1.78 -15.06
CA GLY A 441 -4.23 2.45 -16.07
C GLY A 441 -5.70 2.57 -15.71
N VAL A 442 -6.03 2.57 -14.41
CA VAL A 442 -7.42 2.68 -13.92
C VAL A 442 -7.83 4.17 -13.92
N PRO A 443 -8.83 4.58 -14.71
CA PRO A 443 -9.17 6.00 -14.90
C PRO A 443 -9.96 6.63 -13.75
N TYR A 444 -10.75 5.85 -12.99
CA TYR A 444 -11.63 6.36 -11.95
C TYR A 444 -11.44 5.65 -10.62
N ILE A 445 -11.58 6.42 -9.54
CA ILE A 445 -11.64 5.95 -8.16
C ILE A 445 -12.93 6.47 -7.54
N VAL A 446 -13.80 5.59 -7.04
CA VAL A 446 -14.99 5.97 -6.30
C VAL A 446 -14.75 5.77 -4.81
N VAL A 447 -14.85 6.85 -4.05
CA VAL A 447 -14.60 6.86 -2.61
C VAL A 447 -15.92 6.94 -1.85
N GLY A 448 -16.19 5.94 -1.01
CA GLY A 448 -17.24 5.97 0.00
C GLY A 448 -16.70 6.54 1.32
N PHE A 449 -17.23 7.68 1.73
CA PHE A 449 -16.90 8.31 3.01
C PHE A 449 -17.88 7.84 4.07
N ARG A 450 -17.34 7.27 5.17
CA ARG A 450 -18.13 6.71 6.27
C ARG A 450 -17.95 7.50 7.57
N ASP A 451 -18.96 7.45 8.44
CA ASP A 451 -18.84 7.98 9.81
C ASP A 451 -18.06 7.02 10.74
N ASP A 452 -17.94 7.36 12.03
CA ASP A 452 -17.25 6.49 12.99
C ASP A 452 -18.02 5.21 13.37
N GLY A 453 -19.31 5.14 13.02
CA GLY A 453 -20.18 3.98 13.23
C GLY A 453 -20.22 3.01 12.04
N GLY A 454 -19.66 3.39 10.89
CA GLY A 454 -19.67 2.59 9.67
C GLY A 454 -20.85 2.89 8.74
N ARG A 455 -21.52 4.04 8.87
CA ARG A 455 -22.55 4.46 7.91
C ARG A 455 -21.95 5.25 6.77
N LEU A 456 -22.35 4.95 5.55
CA LEU A 456 -21.97 5.71 4.36
C LEU A 456 -22.64 7.09 4.38
N VAL A 457 -21.87 8.18 4.41
CA VAL A 457 -22.41 9.55 4.52
C VAL A 457 -22.20 10.38 3.27
N ARG A 458 -21.23 10.03 2.42
CA ARG A 458 -20.97 10.70 1.15
C ARG A 458 -20.24 9.77 0.19
N THR A 459 -20.43 9.95 -1.10
CA THR A 459 -19.61 9.31 -2.14
C THR A 459 -19.00 10.37 -3.04
N GLU A 460 -17.83 10.08 -3.61
CA GLU A 460 -17.15 10.97 -4.54
C GLU A 460 -16.49 10.15 -5.64
N ARG A 461 -16.76 10.51 -6.90
CA ARG A 461 -16.09 9.92 -8.06
C ARG A 461 -14.93 10.82 -8.46
N LEU A 462 -13.72 10.31 -8.31
CA LEU A 462 -12.47 10.99 -8.64
C LEU A 462 -11.89 10.43 -9.94
N THR A 463 -11.39 11.29 -10.81
CA THR A 463 -10.56 10.88 -11.94
C THR A 463 -9.11 10.74 -11.48
N THR A 464 -8.45 9.64 -11.81
CA THR A 464 -7.04 9.39 -11.45
C THR A 464 -6.11 10.51 -11.93
N ARG A 465 -6.36 11.07 -13.12
CA ARG A 465 -5.61 12.22 -13.67
C ARG A 465 -5.73 13.47 -12.80
N ASP A 466 -6.95 13.76 -12.35
CA ASP A 466 -7.28 15.00 -11.63
C ASP A 466 -6.70 14.99 -10.21
N ILE A 467 -6.60 13.81 -9.58
CA ILE A 467 -5.98 13.66 -8.25
C ILE A 467 -4.53 14.18 -8.28
N ALA A 468 -3.72 13.73 -9.25
CA ALA A 468 -2.33 14.18 -9.37
C ALA A 468 -2.21 15.64 -9.79
N HIS A 469 -3.11 16.13 -10.64
CA HIS A 469 -3.16 17.53 -11.03
C HIS A 469 -3.44 18.44 -9.81
N ARG A 470 -4.50 18.14 -9.06
CA ARG A 470 -4.90 18.82 -7.83
C ARG A 470 -3.78 18.80 -6.78
N ALA A 471 -3.17 17.64 -6.54
CA ALA A 471 -2.11 17.51 -5.54
C ALA A 471 -0.87 18.34 -5.90
N ARG A 472 -0.54 18.43 -7.20
CA ARG A 472 0.54 19.29 -7.69
C ARG A 472 0.22 20.78 -7.51
N LEU A 473 -0.99 21.23 -7.84
CA LEU A 473 -1.42 22.62 -7.68
C LEU A 473 -1.40 23.05 -6.21
N LYS A 474 -1.87 22.18 -5.30
CA LYS A 474 -1.86 22.41 -3.84
C LYS A 474 -0.50 22.11 -3.19
N ASN A 475 0.50 21.71 -3.96
CA ASN A 475 1.85 21.38 -3.50
C ASN A 475 1.89 20.33 -2.37
N TYR A 476 0.99 19.34 -2.42
CA TYR A 476 0.97 18.21 -1.50
C TYR A 476 2.04 17.17 -1.87
N TRP A 477 2.04 16.75 -3.13
CA TRP A 477 2.98 15.83 -3.74
C TRP A 477 2.91 15.96 -5.26
N GLN A 478 3.85 15.33 -5.96
CA GLN A 478 3.92 15.33 -7.42
C GLN A 478 4.10 13.91 -7.94
N GLY A 479 3.19 13.42 -8.78
CA GLY A 479 3.25 12.07 -9.34
C GLY A 479 4.53 11.81 -10.16
N GLY A 480 5.03 12.82 -10.87
CA GLY A 480 6.30 12.73 -11.61
C GLY A 480 7.51 12.42 -10.72
N VAL A 481 7.51 12.87 -9.45
CA VAL A 481 8.57 12.53 -8.48
C VAL A 481 8.53 11.03 -8.14
N CYS A 482 7.33 10.46 -7.97
CA CYS A 482 7.18 9.02 -7.71
C CYS A 482 7.68 8.19 -8.89
N LEU A 483 7.35 8.59 -10.13
CA LEU A 483 7.80 7.90 -11.35
C LEU A 483 9.31 8.02 -11.54
N ALA A 484 9.89 9.21 -11.37
CA ALA A 484 11.33 9.40 -11.45
C ALA A 484 12.08 8.61 -10.38
N PHE A 485 11.57 8.57 -9.15
CA PHE A 485 12.15 7.75 -8.08
C PHE A 485 12.06 6.26 -8.42
N ALA A 486 10.90 5.77 -8.85
CA ALA A 486 10.72 4.37 -9.19
C ALA A 486 11.59 3.94 -10.38
N ASP A 487 11.78 4.79 -11.39
CA ASP A 487 12.71 4.55 -12.50
C ASP A 487 14.15 4.35 -12.00
N GLU A 488 14.61 5.17 -11.05
CA GLU A 488 15.92 4.97 -10.41
C GLU A 488 16.03 3.66 -9.63
N VAL A 489 14.96 3.30 -8.89
CA VAL A 489 14.91 2.03 -8.16
C VAL A 489 15.00 0.85 -9.12
N LEU A 490 14.21 0.85 -10.20
CA LEU A 490 14.22 -0.23 -11.19
C LEU A 490 15.57 -0.32 -11.92
N CYS A 491 16.18 0.83 -12.28
CA CYS A 491 17.53 0.87 -12.83
C CYS A 491 18.55 0.21 -11.89
N TRP A 492 18.51 0.60 -10.61
CA TRP A 492 19.41 0.08 -9.59
C TRP A 492 19.22 -1.42 -9.38
N LEU A 493 17.98 -1.89 -9.23
CA LEU A 493 17.68 -3.30 -9.06
C LEU A 493 18.16 -4.11 -10.27
N TYR A 494 17.80 -3.71 -11.49
CA TYR A 494 18.16 -4.47 -12.69
C TYR A 494 19.67 -4.54 -12.92
N GLY A 495 20.41 -3.48 -12.56
CA GLY A 495 21.87 -3.44 -12.64
C GLY A 495 22.62 -4.15 -11.52
N THR A 496 21.97 -4.40 -10.38
CA THR A 496 22.62 -4.97 -9.17
C THR A 496 22.29 -6.46 -8.97
N VAL A 497 21.02 -6.83 -9.16
CA VAL A 497 20.50 -8.19 -8.93
C VAL A 497 21.14 -9.17 -9.92
N LYS A 498 21.81 -10.19 -9.39
CA LYS A 498 22.50 -11.23 -10.17
C LYS A 498 21.53 -12.32 -10.60
N GLU A 499 21.87 -12.96 -11.71
CA GLU A 499 21.12 -14.09 -12.26
C GLU A 499 21.15 -15.30 -11.31
N ASN A 500 20.01 -15.96 -11.09
CA ASN A 500 19.84 -17.10 -10.17
C ASN A 500 20.16 -16.84 -8.69
N GLU A 501 20.17 -15.57 -8.27
CA GLU A 501 20.30 -15.20 -6.86
C GLU A 501 18.94 -14.79 -6.27
N ASP A 502 18.88 -14.79 -4.94
CA ASP A 502 17.70 -14.48 -4.13
C ASP A 502 18.02 -13.37 -3.14
N TYR A 503 17.18 -12.33 -3.12
CA TYR A 503 17.37 -11.16 -2.28
C TYR A 503 16.10 -10.73 -1.58
N ILE A 504 16.27 -9.93 -0.54
CA ILE A 504 15.23 -9.16 0.12
C ILE A 504 15.47 -7.69 -0.19
N LEU A 505 14.44 -6.99 -0.69
CA LEU A 505 14.42 -5.54 -0.77
C LEU A 505 13.54 -5.00 0.34
N GLN A 506 14.09 -4.13 1.18
CA GLN A 506 13.36 -3.55 2.31
C GLN A 506 13.49 -2.03 2.37
N PHE A 507 12.43 -1.40 2.90
CA PHE A 507 12.41 0.00 3.30
C PHE A 507 11.93 0.07 4.74
N VAL A 508 12.86 0.34 5.65
CA VAL A 508 12.61 0.31 7.09
C VAL A 508 13.08 1.60 7.74
N HIS A 509 12.65 1.84 8.98
CA HIS A 509 13.09 3.00 9.76
C HIS A 509 14.63 3.07 9.80
N PRO A 510 15.26 4.21 9.44
CA PRO A 510 14.73 5.58 9.46
C PRO A 510 14.27 6.10 8.09
N PHE A 511 13.98 5.23 7.12
CA PHE A 511 13.41 5.59 5.82
C PHE A 511 14.30 6.51 4.96
N MET A 512 15.62 6.34 5.08
CA MET A 512 16.62 7.14 4.35
C MET A 512 17.28 6.40 3.19
N ARG A 513 17.08 5.08 3.11
CA ARG A 513 17.66 4.22 2.07
C ARG A 513 16.76 3.00 1.82
N LEU A 514 16.79 2.48 0.60
CA LEU A 514 16.39 1.11 0.31
C LEU A 514 17.61 0.20 0.51
N GLU A 515 17.37 -0.99 1.06
CA GLU A 515 18.42 -1.97 1.34
C GLU A 515 18.13 -3.26 0.58
N LEU A 516 19.13 -3.73 -0.17
CA LEU A 516 19.11 -5.04 -0.82
C LEU A 516 19.97 -5.99 0.01
N LEU A 517 19.36 -7.05 0.54
CA LEU A 517 19.97 -8.04 1.41
C LEU A 517 19.94 -9.43 0.76
N GLN A 518 20.88 -10.30 1.06
CA GLN A 518 20.88 -11.69 0.62
C GLN A 518 19.73 -12.46 1.30
N ALA A 519 18.93 -13.16 0.50
CA ALA A 519 17.89 -14.09 0.98
C ALA A 519 18.43 -15.53 1.04
N GLN A 520 17.70 -16.40 1.75
CA GLN A 520 18.10 -17.81 1.93
C GLN A 520 17.55 -18.74 0.85
N SER A 521 16.42 -18.40 0.22
CA SER A 521 15.71 -19.28 -0.70
C SER A 521 14.79 -18.51 -1.65
N CYS A 522 14.37 -19.19 -2.71
CA CYS A 522 13.37 -18.75 -3.68
C CYS A 522 12.02 -19.44 -3.40
N PRO A 523 10.87 -18.74 -3.50
CA PRO A 523 9.56 -19.38 -3.44
C PRO A 523 9.36 -20.46 -4.51
N ASP A 524 8.72 -21.57 -4.14
CA ASP A 524 8.42 -22.69 -5.05
C ASP A 524 7.58 -22.27 -6.26
N ALA A 525 6.67 -21.30 -6.09
CA ALA A 525 5.86 -20.77 -7.19
C ALA A 525 6.72 -20.22 -8.34
N ILE A 526 7.82 -19.52 -8.01
CA ILE A 526 8.76 -18.97 -9.00
C ILE A 526 9.62 -20.11 -9.59
N THR A 527 10.13 -21.00 -8.75
CA THR A 527 10.92 -22.16 -9.18
C THR A 527 10.15 -23.04 -10.18
N ASN A 528 8.90 -23.36 -9.86
CA ASN A 528 8.01 -24.15 -10.70
C ASN A 528 7.66 -23.44 -12.02
N HIS A 529 7.41 -22.13 -11.96
CA HIS A 529 7.15 -21.32 -13.15
C HIS A 529 8.32 -21.37 -14.13
N VAL A 530 9.55 -21.15 -13.65
CA VAL A 530 10.77 -21.15 -14.49
C VAL A 530 11.00 -22.54 -15.08
N HIS A 531 10.79 -23.61 -14.30
CA HIS A 531 10.90 -24.98 -14.80
C HIS A 531 9.92 -25.25 -15.94
N LEU A 532 8.66 -24.84 -15.79
CA LEU A 532 7.62 -25.01 -16.82
C LEU A 532 7.87 -24.17 -18.08
N LEU A 533 8.50 -23.00 -17.97
CA LEU A 533 8.92 -22.21 -19.13
C LEU A 533 10.02 -22.91 -19.96
N GLN A 534 10.94 -23.59 -19.29
CA GLN A 534 12.02 -24.32 -19.95
C GLN A 534 11.56 -25.69 -20.48
N ASN A 535 10.58 -26.31 -19.81
CA ASN A 535 10.05 -27.64 -20.13
C ASN A 535 8.52 -27.58 -20.23
N PRO A 536 7.95 -27.02 -21.32
CA PRO A 536 6.50 -26.89 -21.47
C PRO A 536 5.76 -28.23 -21.51
N ALA A 537 6.46 -29.35 -21.70
CA ALA A 537 5.91 -30.70 -21.74
C ALA A 537 5.98 -31.48 -20.40
N SER A 538 6.60 -30.94 -19.34
CA SER A 538 6.75 -31.64 -18.06
C SER A 538 5.68 -31.23 -17.03
N PRO A 539 5.15 -32.17 -16.23
CA PRO A 539 4.35 -31.82 -15.05
C PRO A 539 5.21 -30.99 -14.06
N PRO A 540 4.59 -30.13 -13.23
CA PRO A 540 5.32 -29.37 -12.21
C PRO A 540 6.08 -30.33 -11.27
N PRO A 541 7.30 -29.97 -10.83
CA PRO A 541 8.03 -30.80 -9.88
C PRO A 541 7.28 -30.85 -8.53
N PRO A 542 7.43 -31.92 -7.74
CA PRO A 542 6.80 -32.02 -6.43
C PRO A 542 7.30 -30.89 -5.51
N PRO A 543 6.45 -30.34 -4.61
CA PRO A 543 6.87 -29.32 -3.64
C PRO A 543 8.02 -29.86 -2.77
N GLN A 544 9.02 -29.01 -2.47
CA GLN A 544 10.20 -29.40 -1.68
C GLN A 544 9.93 -29.46 -0.17
#